data_AF-I4GSA4-F1
#
_entry.id   AF-I4GSA4-F1
#
_cell.length_a   1.000
_cell.length_b   1.000
_cell.length_c   1.000
_cell.angle_alpha   90.00
_cell.angle_beta   90.00
_cell.angle_gamma   90.00
#
_symmetry.space_group_name_H-M   'P 1'
#
loop_
_entity.id
_entity.type
_entity.pdbx_description
1 polymer ?
#
loop_
_entity_poly.entity_id
_entity_poly.type
_entity_poly.pdbx_seq_one_letter_code
_entity_poly.pdbx_strand_id
1 'polypeptide(L)' 'MALSDREKQTVIDYLDSLDDALKAIILSSLEAFAEWLSNTLYSIYLKIKDGLRSLWQSIRNFFS' A
#
# COMPACT_ATOMS: atom_id res chain seq x y z
N MET A 1 6.28 -14.48 1.10
CA MET A 1 7.20 -14.17 -0.02
C MET A 1 7.46 -12.67 -0.01
N ALA A 2 8.65 -12.22 -0.41
CA ALA A 2 8.91 -10.79 -0.54
C ALA A 2 8.18 -10.24 -1.78
N LEU A 3 7.65 -9.03 -1.64
CA LEU A 3 7.06 -8.25 -2.73
C LEU A 3 8.14 -7.93 -3.78
N SER A 4 7.86 -8.18 -5.06
CA SER A 4 8.78 -7.77 -6.13
C SER A 4 8.78 -6.24 -6.26
N ASP A 5 9.88 -5.66 -6.77
CA ASP A 5 9.97 -4.22 -6.92
C ASP A 5 8.93 -3.65 -7.89
N ARG A 6 8.54 -4.43 -8.90
CA ARG A 6 7.45 -4.07 -9.82
C ARG A 6 6.11 -3.96 -9.10
N GLU A 7 5.79 -4.93 -8.26
CA GLU A 7 4.54 -4.90 -7.51
C GLU A 7 4.54 -3.77 -6.46
N LYS A 8 5.68 -3.46 -5.83
CA LYS A 8 5.79 -2.27 -4.96
C LYS A 8 5.52 -0.99 -5.75
N GLN A 9 6.12 -0.86 -6.94
CA GLN A 9 5.89 0.28 -7.81
C GLN A 9 4.41 0.39 -8.20
N THR A 10 3.74 -0.73 -8.48
CA THR A 10 2.29 -0.74 -8.75
C THR A 10 1.47 -0.17 -7.59
N VAL A 11 1.81 -0.49 -6.33
CA VAL A 11 1.12 0.08 -5.18
C VAL A 11 1.33 1.61 -5.11
N ILE A 12 2.56 2.07 -5.37
CA ILE A 12 2.91 3.50 -5.37
C ILE A 12 2.17 4.24 -6.48
N ASP A 13 2.20 3.74 -7.72
CA ASP A 13 1.54 4.36 -8.87
C ASP A 13 0.03 4.48 -8.65
N TYR A 14 -0.60 3.44 -8.09
CA TYR A 14 -2.02 3.48 -7.73
C TYR A 14 -2.30 4.54 -6.68
N LEU A 15 -1.52 4.57 -5.58
CA LEU A 15 -1.69 5.59 -4.55
C LEU A 15 -1.48 6.99 -5.12
N ASP A 16 -0.51 7.17 -6.02
CA ASP A 16 -0.22 8.48 -6.61
C ASP A 16 -1.35 9.00 -7.51
N SER A 17 -2.05 8.08 -8.18
CA SER A 17 -3.22 8.38 -9.01
C SER A 17 -4.49 8.76 -8.24
N LEU A 18 -4.54 8.53 -6.92
CA LEU A 18 -5.69 8.86 -6.08
C LEU A 18 -5.66 10.33 -5.65
N ASP A 19 -6.86 10.88 -5.41
CA ASP A 19 -7.01 12.20 -4.78
C ASP A 19 -6.25 12.28 -3.46
N ASP A 20 -5.61 13.43 -3.19
CA ASP A 20 -4.78 13.62 -2.00
C ASP A 20 -5.55 13.36 -0.69
N ALA A 21 -6.85 13.67 -0.64
CA ALA A 21 -7.70 13.38 0.51
C ALA A 21 -7.84 11.86 0.76
N LEU A 22 -8.05 11.08 -0.30
CA LEU A 22 -8.15 9.61 -0.21
C LEU A 22 -6.79 9.00 0.14
N LYS A 23 -5.73 9.49 -0.50
CA LYS A 23 -4.34 9.08 -0.23
C LYS A 23 -3.99 9.32 1.24
N ALA A 24 -4.32 10.48 1.80
CA ALA A 24 -4.11 10.80 3.21
C ALA A 24 -4.88 9.86 4.15
N ILE A 25 -6.12 9.50 3.82
CA ILE A 25 -6.92 8.53 4.60
C ILE A 25 -6.24 7.15 4.56
N ILE A 26 -5.85 6.67 3.38
CA ILE A 26 -5.22 5.35 3.20
C ILE A 26 -3.89 5.27 3.95
N LEU A 27 -3.08 6.34 3.91
CA LEU A 27 -1.77 6.40 4.57
C LEU A 27 -1.85 6.77 6.06
N SER A 28 -3.04 7.08 6.58
CA SER A 28 -3.24 7.50 7.97
C SER A 28 -2.92 6.38 8.97
N SER A 29 -3.28 5.14 8.64
CA SER A 29 -3.08 3.96 9.50
C SER A 29 -2.76 2.71 8.67
N LEU A 30 -2.18 1.71 9.35
CA LEU A 30 -1.92 0.40 8.75
C LEU A 30 -3.23 -0.30 8.36
N GLU A 31 -4.29 -0.13 9.15
CA GLU A 31 -5.60 -0.76 8.91
C GLU A 31 -6.28 -0.18 7.66
N ALA A 32 -6.28 1.14 7.49
CA ALA A 32 -6.83 1.79 6.29
C ALA A 32 -6.07 1.36 5.03
N PHE A 33 -4.73 1.27 5.13
CA PHE A 33 -3.91 0.75 4.04
C PHE A 33 -4.20 -0.73 3.75
N ALA A 34 -4.35 -1.56 4.79
CA ALA A 34 -4.67 -2.99 4.65
C ALA A 34 -6.01 -3.20 3.94
N GLU A 35 -7.03 -2.45 4.38
CA GLU A 35 -8.37 -2.50 3.82
C GLU A 35 -8.35 -2.08 2.35
N TRP A 36 -7.75 -0.93 2.04
CA TRP A 36 -7.58 -0.47 0.67
C TRP A 36 -6.84 -1.48 -0.20
N LEU A 37 -5.68 -1.99 0.27
CA LEU A 37 -4.87 -2.94 -0.48
C LEU A 37 -5.62 -4.25 -0.72
N SER A 38 -6.41 -4.72 0.26
CA SER A 38 -7.22 -5.93 0.12
C SER A 38 -8.35 -5.76 -0.90
N ASN A 39 -8.91 -4.56 -1.04
CA ASN A 39 -9.99 -4.26 -1.98
C ASN A 39 -9.48 -3.95 -3.39
N THR A 40 -8.35 -3.25 -3.52
CA THR A 40 -7.83 -2.77 -4.81
C THR A 40 -6.77 -3.69 -5.40
N LEU A 41 -5.89 -4.25 -4.57
CA LEU A 41 -4.73 -5.05 -4.99
C LEU A 41 -4.68 -6.38 -4.21
N TYR A 42 -5.80 -7.11 -4.21
CA TYR A 42 -5.98 -8.33 -3.41
C TYR A 42 -4.84 -9.36 -3.57
N SER A 43 -4.35 -9.55 -4.80
CA SER A 43 -3.23 -10.47 -5.08
C SER A 43 -1.93 -10.05 -4.38
N ILE A 44 -1.68 -8.74 -4.27
CA ILE A 44 -0.53 -8.21 -3.54
C ILE A 44 -0.76 -8.36 -2.04
N TYR A 45 -1.95 -8.00 -1.56
CA TYR A 45 -2.34 -8.16 -0.15
C TYR A 45 -2.13 -9.60 0.35
N LEU A 46 -2.58 -10.61 -0.40
CA LEU A 46 -2.39 -12.02 -0.03
C LEU A 46 -0.91 -12.41 0.08
N LYS A 47 -0.04 -11.88 -0.79
CA LYS A 47 1.39 -12.21 -0.78
C LYS A 47 2.14 -11.62 0.41
N ILE A 48 1.66 -10.49 0.93
CA ILE A 48 2.40 -9.68 1.90
C ILE A 48 1.68 -9.49 3.21
N LYS A 49 0.67 -10.32 3.51
CA LYS A 49 -0.04 -10.31 4.79
C LYS A 49 0.91 -10.30 6.00
N ASP A 50 2.01 -11.07 5.95
CA ASP A 50 3.04 -11.12 7.00
C ASP A 50 4.03 -9.93 6.97
N GLY A 51 4.14 -9.24 5.83
CA GLY A 51 5.05 -8.11 5.59
C GLY A 51 4.36 -6.76 5.43
N LEU A 52 3.05 -6.70 5.73
CA LEU A 52 2.19 -5.56 5.41
C LEU A 52 2.63 -4.28 6.12
N ARG A 53 3.05 -4.42 7.39
CA ARG A 53 3.59 -3.30 8.17
C ARG A 53 4.83 -2.69 7.52
N SER A 54 5.76 -3.53 7.07
CA SER A 54 7.00 -3.06 6.43
C SER A 54 6.72 -2.38 5.10
N LEU A 55 5.79 -2.91 4.31
CA LEU A 55 5.36 -2.27 3.07
C LEU A 55 4.73 -0.90 3.35
N TRP A 56 3.77 -0.84 4.27
CA TRP A 56 3.10 0.41 4.64
C TRP A 56 4.09 1.47 5.12
N GLN A 57 5.05 1.11 5.96
CA GLN A 57 6.10 2.04 6.40
C GLN A 57 6.94 2.54 5.23
N SER A 58 7.35 1.66 4.31
CA SER A 58 8.10 2.05 3.12
C SER A 58 7.33 3.04 2.25
N ILE A 59 6.03 2.79 2.04
CA ILE A 59 5.15 3.64 1.24
C ILE A 59 4.90 4.97 1.96
N ARG A 60 4.61 4.94 3.26
CA ARG A 60 4.40 6.15 4.06
C ARG A 60 5.64 7.04 4.04
N ASN A 61 6.83 6.47 4.12
CA ASN A 61 8.09 7.22 4.03
C ASN A 61 8.33 7.80 2.63
N PHE A 62 7.76 7.20 1.57
CA PHE A 62 7.86 7.72 0.21
C PHE A 62 6.96 8.94 -0.01
N PHE A 63 5.78 8.98 0.62
CA PHE A 63 4.81 10.07 0.51
C PHE A 63 4.91 11.14 1.61
N SER A 64 5.85 10.99 2.55
CA SER A 64 6.09 11.94 3.64
C SER A 64 7.21 12.91 3.31
#